data_AF-A0A7S1FNZ0-F1
#
_entry.id   AF-A0A7S1FNZ0-F1
#
_cell.length_a   1.000
_cell.length_b   1.000
_cell.length_c   1.000
_cell.angle_alpha   90.00
_cell.angle_beta   90.00
_cell.angle_gamma   90.00
#
_symmetry.space_group_name_H-M   'P 1'
#
loop_
_entity.id
_entity.type
_entity.pdbx_description
1 polymer ?
#
loop_
_entity_poly.entity_id
_entity_poly.type
_entity_poly.pdbx_seq_one_letter_code
_entity_poly.pdbx_strand_id
1 'polypeptide(L)'
;FYHVYLLRSLSPFHPMSTYIGYTTNPRRRLRQHNGNTVGGARRTAMGGGRKRPWGFAVIVGNLPSKREGAWQHIENTRFLKGDKEAEAKKRCSVETAGRRQNSSDDESSLPLPPMPPEDRLKLARKYGVQAKFRQLANLLCREPFLKMNLELYF
;
A
#
# COMPACT_ATOMS: atom_id res chain seq x y z
N PHE A 1 18.40 12.46 3.61
CA PHE A 1 17.68 11.82 2.49
C PHE A 1 16.28 11.42 2.89
N TYR A 2 15.38 11.30 1.92
CA TYR A 2 14.03 10.78 2.14
C TYR A 2 13.99 9.29 1.80
N HIS A 3 13.18 8.56 2.56
CA HIS A 3 12.93 7.15 2.34
C HIS A 3 11.43 6.92 2.16
N VAL A 4 11.06 6.16 1.14
CA VAL A 4 9.71 5.59 1.01
C VAL A 4 9.77 4.16 1.50
N TYR A 5 8.71 3.68 2.14
CA TYR A 5 8.67 2.33 2.67
C TYR A 5 7.30 1.69 2.48
N LEU A 6 7.32 0.37 2.31
CA LEU A 6 6.17 -0.51 2.39
C LEU A 6 6.25 -1.30 3.70
N LEU A 7 5.26 -1.13 4.55
CA LEU A 7 5.03 -1.99 5.71
C LEU A 7 4.07 -3.10 5.36
N ARG A 8 4.29 -4.23 6.01
CA ARG A 8 3.32 -5.33 6.11
C ARG A 8 3.02 -5.63 7.56
N SER A 9 1.80 -6.07 7.84
CA SER A 9 1.48 -6.68 9.13
C SER A 9 2.20 -8.02 9.24
N LEU A 10 2.79 -8.25 10.41
CA LEU A 10 3.35 -9.56 10.80
C LEU A 10 2.31 -10.39 11.57
N SER A 11 1.11 -9.85 11.80
CA SER A 11 0.01 -10.59 12.41
C SER A 11 -0.50 -11.67 11.46
N PRO A 12 -0.61 -12.94 11.90
CA PRO A 12 -1.10 -14.04 11.06
C PRO A 12 -2.57 -13.85 10.64
N PHE A 13 -3.32 -13.04 11.40
CA PHE A 13 -4.72 -12.73 11.12
C PHE A 13 -4.90 -11.62 10.07
N HIS A 14 -3.83 -10.87 9.77
CA HIS A 14 -3.90 -9.72 8.87
C HIS A 14 -2.81 -9.74 7.77
N PRO A 15 -2.54 -10.86 7.09
CA PRO A 15 -1.38 -11.02 6.20
C PRO A 15 -1.43 -10.11 4.97
N MET A 16 -2.61 -9.59 4.62
CA MET A 16 -2.83 -8.69 3.48
C MET A 16 -2.79 -7.21 3.87
N SER A 17 -2.62 -6.90 5.17
CA SER A 17 -2.56 -5.51 5.61
C SER A 17 -1.20 -4.91 5.27
N THR A 18 -1.21 -3.96 4.35
CA THR A 18 -0.04 -3.17 3.97
C THR A 18 -0.22 -1.69 4.27
N TYR A 19 0.88 -0.98 4.43
CA TYR A 19 0.89 0.47 4.57
C TYR A 19 2.09 1.07 3.84
N ILE A 20 1.85 2.09 3.01
CA ILE A 20 2.92 2.84 2.33
C ILE A 20 3.07 4.19 3.00
N GLY A 21 4.31 4.57 3.31
CA GLY A 21 4.62 5.87 3.87
C GLY A 21 5.99 6.37 3.42
N TYR A 22 6.33 7.57 3.87
CA TYR A 22 7.66 8.13 3.68
C TYR A 22 8.18 8.68 5.00
N THR A 23 9.50 8.70 5.18
CA THR A 23 10.18 9.17 6.40
C THR A 23 11.62 9.56 6.09
N THR A 24 12.20 10.40 6.93
CA THR A 24 13.65 10.63 6.96
C THR A 24 14.36 9.71 7.95
N ASN A 25 13.60 9.02 8.82
CA ASN A 25 14.14 8.09 9.81
C ASN A 25 13.27 6.82 9.89
N PRO A 26 13.64 5.74 9.16
CA PRO A 26 12.87 4.50 9.12
C PRO A 26 12.75 3.81 10.48
N ARG A 27 13.84 3.74 11.26
CA ARG A 27 13.85 3.08 12.58
C ARG A 27 12.87 3.73 13.55
N ARG A 28 12.90 5.07 13.67
CA ARG A 28 11.94 5.80 14.51
C ARG A 28 10.51 5.59 14.01
N ARG A 29 10.29 5.63 12.69
CA ARG A 29 8.95 5.52 12.12
C ARG A 29 8.32 4.14 12.33
N LEU A 30 9.10 3.07 12.26
CA LEU A 30 8.60 1.72 12.55
C LEU A 30 8.08 1.60 14.00
N ARG A 31 8.85 2.13 14.96
CA ARG A 31 8.44 2.20 16.37
C ARG A 31 7.13 2.97 16.58
N GLN A 32 6.94 4.07 15.84
CA GLN A 32 5.68 4.82 15.88
C GLN A 32 4.48 3.99 15.37
N HIS A 33 4.65 3.26 14.26
CA HIS A 33 3.60 2.40 13.73
C HIS A 33 3.27 1.23 14.67
N ASN A 34 4.27 0.69 15.34
CA ASN A 34 4.12 -0.36 16.35
C ASN A 34 3.64 0.15 17.71
N GLY A 35 3.49 1.46 17.89
CA GLY A 35 2.99 2.05 19.12
C GLY A 35 4.03 2.16 20.25
N ASN A 36 5.30 1.85 19.98
CA ASN A 36 6.39 2.06 20.93
C ASN A 36 6.73 3.55 21.13
N THR A 37 6.22 4.43 20.26
CA THR A 37 6.44 5.88 20.33
C THR A 37 5.22 6.61 19.76
N VAL A 38 4.94 7.81 20.27
CA VAL A 38 3.85 8.67 19.77
C VAL A 38 4.08 9.12 18.32
N GLY A 39 2.98 9.42 17.60
CA GLY A 39 3.03 9.93 16.23
C GLY A 39 2.94 8.87 15.13
N GLY A 40 2.41 7.68 15.44
CA GLY A 40 2.07 6.67 14.43
C GLY A 40 0.84 7.06 13.59
N ALA A 41 0.75 6.57 12.36
CA ALA A 41 -0.41 6.82 11.51
C ALA A 41 -1.69 6.18 12.07
N ARG A 42 -2.82 6.89 12.05
CA ARG A 42 -4.14 6.40 12.54
C ARG A 42 -4.50 5.03 11.96
N ARG A 43 -4.30 4.84 10.64
CA ARG A 43 -4.57 3.56 9.96
C ARG A 43 -3.79 2.37 10.54
N THR A 44 -2.58 2.61 11.03
CA THR A 44 -1.72 1.55 11.61
C THR A 44 -2.02 1.22 13.07
N ALA A 45 -2.80 2.07 13.75
CA ALA A 45 -3.31 1.87 15.11
C ALA A 45 -4.78 1.40 15.15
N MET A 46 -5.49 1.46 14.02
CA MET A 46 -6.91 1.14 13.91
C MET A 46 -7.22 -0.30 14.34
N GLY A 47 -8.42 -0.51 14.91
CA GLY A 47 -8.86 -1.81 15.41
C GLY A 47 -8.06 -2.26 16.63
N GLY A 48 -7.72 -1.34 17.54
CA GLY A 48 -6.97 -1.64 18.77
C GLY A 48 -5.55 -2.18 18.54
N GLY A 49 -4.95 -1.92 17.37
CA GLY A 49 -3.63 -2.46 17.05
C GLY A 49 -3.60 -3.94 16.67
N ARG A 50 -4.74 -4.58 16.33
CA ARG A 50 -4.82 -5.98 15.85
C ARG A 50 -3.89 -6.31 14.66
N LYS A 51 -3.50 -5.30 13.89
CA LYS A 51 -2.59 -5.40 12.73
C LYS A 51 -1.11 -5.22 13.08
N ARG A 52 -0.80 -4.85 14.32
CA ARG A 52 0.57 -4.85 14.84
C ARG A 52 0.98 -6.31 15.16
N PRO A 53 2.28 -6.61 15.18
CA PRO A 53 3.38 -5.73 14.81
C PRO A 53 3.48 -5.55 13.29
N TRP A 54 4.01 -4.41 12.87
CA TRP A 54 4.39 -4.10 11.50
C TRP A 54 5.88 -4.39 11.30
N GLY A 55 6.23 -4.83 10.11
CA GLY A 55 7.61 -4.95 9.63
C GLY A 55 7.77 -4.25 8.29
N PHE A 56 8.99 -3.81 7.98
CA PHE A 56 9.33 -3.39 6.62
C PHE A 56 9.26 -4.60 5.69
N ALA A 57 8.62 -4.41 4.55
CA ALA A 57 8.73 -5.31 3.41
C ALA A 57 9.81 -4.80 2.45
N VAL A 58 9.84 -3.48 2.22
CA VAL A 58 10.90 -2.81 1.47
C VAL A 58 11.00 -1.34 1.89
N ILE A 59 12.20 -0.79 1.81
CA ILE A 59 12.50 0.63 1.94
C ILE A 59 13.25 1.05 0.68
N VAL A 60 12.78 2.11 0.03
CA VAL A 60 13.50 2.80 -1.04
C VAL A 60 14.10 4.07 -0.44
N GLY A 61 15.42 4.14 -0.41
CA GLY A 61 16.20 5.27 0.10
C GLY A 61 16.71 6.20 -0.99
N ASN A 62 17.43 7.24 -0.55
CA ASN A 62 18.11 8.21 -1.39
C ASN A 62 17.20 9.02 -2.32
N LEU A 63 15.96 9.27 -1.90
CA LEU A 63 15.10 10.20 -2.64
C LEU A 63 15.53 11.65 -2.36
N PRO A 64 15.64 12.49 -3.42
CA PRO A 64 16.16 13.85 -3.31
C PRO A 64 15.19 14.82 -2.64
N SER A 65 13.88 14.63 -2.80
CA SER A 65 12.88 15.47 -2.14
C SER A 65 11.65 14.69 -1.65
N LYS A 66 10.82 15.38 -0.85
CA LYS A 66 9.54 14.86 -0.37
C LYS A 66 8.55 14.59 -1.50
N ARG A 67 8.63 15.31 -2.63
CA ARG A 67 7.70 15.15 -3.76
C ARG A 67 7.83 13.78 -4.40
N GLU A 68 9.06 13.31 -4.58
CA GLU A 68 9.33 11.95 -5.09
C GLU A 68 8.85 10.90 -4.08
N GLY A 69 8.76 11.24 -2.79
CA GLY A 69 8.21 10.39 -1.73
C GLY A 69 6.68 10.26 -1.70
N ALA A 70 5.93 10.90 -2.61
CA ALA A 70 4.46 10.89 -2.67
C ALA A 70 3.86 9.56 -3.19
N TRP A 71 4.51 8.42 -2.93
CA TRP A 71 4.09 7.09 -3.37
C TRP A 71 2.92 6.53 -2.56
N GLN A 72 2.33 7.27 -1.63
CA GLN A 72 1.16 6.80 -0.86
C GLN A 72 -0.01 6.39 -1.78
N HIS A 73 -0.06 6.95 -2.99
CA HIS A 73 -1.06 6.64 -4.01
C HIS A 73 -0.43 6.16 -5.32
N ILE A 74 0.41 5.11 -5.29
CA ILE A 74 1.03 4.51 -6.50
C ILE A 74 0.01 4.35 -7.65
N GLU A 75 -1.21 3.89 -7.34
CA GLU A 75 -2.30 3.66 -8.31
C GLU A 75 -2.86 4.93 -8.96
N ASN A 76 -2.71 6.09 -8.32
CA ASN A 76 -3.13 7.40 -8.85
C ASN A 76 -1.97 8.23 -9.40
N THR A 77 -0.74 7.72 -9.31
CA THR A 77 0.40 8.42 -9.90
C THR A 77 0.23 8.47 -11.42
N ARG A 78 0.46 9.66 -12.00
CA ARG A 78 0.46 9.87 -13.45
C ARG A 78 1.35 8.87 -14.19
N PHE A 79 2.39 8.38 -13.52
CA PHE A 79 3.34 7.41 -14.03
C PHE A 79 2.71 6.07 -14.39
N LEU A 80 1.67 5.61 -13.67
CA LEU A 80 0.95 4.35 -13.98
C LEU A 80 -0.33 4.56 -14.82
N LYS A 81 -0.76 5.80 -15.07
CA LYS A 81 -1.95 6.10 -15.90
C LYS A 81 -1.70 5.90 -17.39
N GLY A 82 -0.46 6.10 -17.87
CA GLY A 82 -0.11 6.00 -19.28
C GLY A 82 -0.46 4.64 -19.92
N ASP A 83 -0.40 3.55 -19.16
CA ASP A 83 -0.71 2.21 -19.68
C ASP A 83 -2.22 1.91 -19.63
N LYS A 84 -2.92 2.42 -18.59
CA LYS A 84 -4.37 2.21 -18.44
C LYS A 84 -5.17 2.92 -19.51
N GLU A 85 -4.70 4.05 -20.00
CA GLU A 85 -5.36 4.80 -21.07
C GLU A 85 -5.20 4.11 -22.44
N ALA A 86 -4.06 3.47 -22.68
CA ALA A 86 -3.82 2.63 -23.85
C ALA A 86 -4.64 1.33 -23.81
N GLU A 87 -4.85 0.74 -22.64
CA GLU A 87 -5.65 -0.48 -22.47
C GLU A 87 -7.17 -0.21 -22.37
N ALA A 88 -7.58 0.94 -21.83
CA ALA A 88 -8.99 1.35 -21.74
C ALA A 88 -9.56 1.73 -23.11
N LYS A 89 -8.75 2.30 -24.02
CA LYS A 89 -9.19 2.59 -25.40
C LYS A 89 -9.43 1.33 -26.25
N LYS A 90 -8.90 0.16 -25.85
CA LYS A 90 -9.22 -1.14 -26.48
C LYS A 90 -10.51 -1.77 -25.96
N ARG A 91 -10.99 -1.37 -24.77
CA ARG A 91 -12.31 -1.72 -24.23
C ARG A 91 -13.28 -0.57 -24.48
N CYS A 92 -13.47 -0.23 -25.75
CA CYS A 92 -14.63 0.55 -26.16
C CYS A 92 -15.89 -0.26 -25.87
N SER A 93 -16.94 0.44 -25.46
CA SER A 93 -18.34 0.02 -25.60
C SER A 93 -18.83 -1.06 -24.63
N VAL A 94 -20.08 -0.91 -24.23
CA VAL A 94 -20.88 -1.82 -23.37
C VAL A 94 -20.85 -1.47 -21.88
N GLU A 95 -22.01 -0.96 -21.46
CA GLU A 95 -22.64 -0.99 -20.12
C GLU A 95 -22.63 0.27 -19.23
N THR A 96 -23.84 0.83 -19.22
CA THR A 96 -24.47 1.87 -18.40
C THR A 96 -24.73 1.49 -16.94
N ALA A 97 -24.78 2.54 -16.12
CA ALA A 97 -25.65 2.75 -14.94
C ALA A 97 -25.38 1.94 -13.65
N GLY A 98 -25.34 2.66 -12.52
CA GLY A 98 -25.52 2.06 -11.19
C GLY A 98 -24.97 2.88 -10.02
N ARG A 99 -25.72 3.90 -9.61
CA ARG A 99 -25.54 4.61 -8.32
C ARG A 99 -25.92 3.67 -7.16
N ARG A 100 -25.10 3.56 -6.11
CA ARG A 100 -25.49 2.94 -4.84
C ARG A 100 -25.17 3.84 -3.64
N GLN A 101 -26.18 4.00 -2.79
CA GLN A 101 -26.16 4.65 -1.49
C GLN A 101 -25.45 3.74 -0.47
N ASN A 102 -24.80 4.31 0.54
CA ASN A 102 -24.34 3.57 1.70
C ASN A 102 -25.23 3.89 2.89
N SER A 103 -26.05 2.92 3.29
CA SER A 103 -26.68 2.85 4.61
C SER A 103 -25.64 2.35 5.62
N SER A 104 -25.64 3.02 6.76
CA SER A 104 -25.08 2.59 8.03
C SER A 104 -25.68 1.26 8.46
N ASP A 105 -24.84 0.32 8.93
CA ASP A 105 -25.13 -0.53 10.09
C ASP A 105 -23.82 -1.13 10.63
N ASP A 106 -23.64 -1.01 11.94
CA ASP A 106 -22.45 -1.28 12.74
C ASP A 106 -22.52 -2.74 13.24
N GLU A 107 -21.93 -3.68 12.49
CA GLU A 107 -21.75 -5.08 12.89
C GLU A 107 -20.24 -5.38 12.84
N SER A 108 -19.51 -4.92 13.86
CA SER A 108 -18.04 -4.89 13.86
C SER A 108 -17.38 -5.78 14.93
N SER A 109 -18.13 -6.70 15.53
CA SER A 109 -17.67 -7.45 16.71
C SER A 109 -17.62 -8.97 16.58
N LEU A 110 -18.12 -9.57 15.50
CA LEU A 110 -17.98 -11.01 15.30
C LEU A 110 -16.71 -11.35 14.48
N PRO A 111 -15.97 -12.42 14.82
CA PRO A 111 -14.91 -12.93 13.95
C PRO A 111 -15.56 -13.32 12.63
N LEU A 112 -15.24 -12.60 11.56
CA LEU A 112 -15.63 -12.99 10.21
C LEU A 112 -15.17 -14.44 9.99
N PRO A 113 -16.01 -15.32 9.41
CA PRO A 113 -15.61 -16.68 9.10
C PRO A 113 -14.34 -16.67 8.24
N PRO A 114 -13.45 -17.67 8.39
CA PRO A 114 -12.23 -17.73 7.60
C PRO A 114 -12.57 -17.66 6.12
N MET A 115 -12.14 -16.57 5.46
CA MET A 115 -12.48 -16.33 4.05
C MET A 115 -12.09 -17.51 3.16
N PRO A 116 -12.93 -17.87 2.17
CA PRO A 116 -12.63 -18.92 1.21
C PRO A 116 -11.26 -18.74 0.56
N PRO A 117 -10.52 -19.84 0.29
CA PRO A 117 -9.17 -19.76 -0.29
C PRO A 117 -9.08 -18.98 -1.60
N GLU A 118 -10.09 -19.08 -2.46
CA GLU A 118 -10.12 -18.38 -3.76
C GLU A 118 -10.19 -16.87 -3.61
N ASP A 119 -11.03 -16.38 -2.72
CA ASP A 119 -11.17 -14.94 -2.46
C ASP A 119 -9.93 -14.40 -1.76
N ARG A 120 -9.29 -15.21 -0.91
CA ARG A 120 -7.99 -14.88 -0.32
C ARG A 120 -6.92 -14.70 -1.40
N LEU A 121 -6.89 -15.57 -2.42
CA LEU A 121 -5.94 -15.47 -3.52
C LEU A 121 -6.21 -14.23 -4.39
N LYS A 122 -7.47 -13.97 -4.73
CA LYS A 122 -7.88 -12.74 -5.45
C LYS A 122 -7.47 -11.48 -4.69
N LEU A 123 -7.74 -11.44 -3.39
CA LEU A 123 -7.42 -10.29 -2.54
C LEU A 123 -5.90 -10.13 -2.34
N ALA A 124 -5.15 -11.21 -2.18
CA ALA A 124 -3.68 -11.19 -2.10
C ALA A 124 -3.05 -10.69 -3.40
N ARG A 125 -3.59 -11.08 -4.56
CA ARG A 125 -3.13 -10.60 -5.88
C ARG A 125 -3.36 -9.09 -6.08
N LYS A 126 -4.37 -8.52 -5.41
CA LYS A 126 -4.75 -7.11 -5.55
C LYS A 126 -4.12 -6.21 -4.48
N TYR A 127 -4.15 -6.63 -3.21
CA TYR A 127 -3.77 -5.80 -2.06
C TYR A 127 -2.59 -6.36 -1.26
N GLY A 128 -2.14 -7.58 -1.55
CA GLY A 128 -1.03 -8.19 -0.85
C GLY A 128 0.30 -7.52 -1.12
N VAL A 129 1.29 -7.87 -0.31
CA VAL A 129 2.67 -7.37 -0.40
C VAL A 129 3.25 -7.58 -1.80
N GLN A 130 3.04 -8.76 -2.38
CA GLN A 130 3.48 -9.09 -3.75
C GLN A 130 2.88 -8.16 -4.82
N ALA A 131 1.60 -7.79 -4.68
CA ALA A 131 0.95 -6.86 -5.59
C ALA A 131 1.59 -5.46 -5.51
N LYS A 132 1.88 -5.00 -4.29
CA LYS A 132 2.54 -3.71 -4.04
C LYS A 132 4.00 -3.71 -4.50
N PHE A 133 4.71 -4.83 -4.38
CA PHE A 133 6.04 -4.99 -4.98
C PHE A 133 6.04 -4.87 -6.49
N ARG A 134 5.10 -5.51 -7.19
CA ARG A 134 4.99 -5.36 -8.65
C ARG A 134 4.71 -3.91 -9.06
N GLN A 135 3.77 -3.25 -8.37
CA GLN A 135 3.49 -1.83 -8.59
C GLN A 135 4.74 -0.96 -8.37
N LEU A 136 5.51 -1.26 -7.32
CA LEU A 136 6.76 -0.58 -7.01
C LEU A 136 7.83 -0.81 -8.10
N ALA A 137 8.07 -2.06 -8.49
CA ALA A 137 9.04 -2.40 -9.51
C ALA A 137 8.73 -1.68 -10.83
N ASN A 138 7.46 -1.69 -11.25
CA ASN A 138 7.02 -0.99 -12.46
C ASN A 138 7.25 0.53 -12.38
N LEU A 139 7.09 1.14 -11.20
CA LEU A 139 7.33 2.57 -11.00
C LEU A 139 8.82 2.90 -11.02
N LEU A 140 9.64 2.07 -10.37
CA LEU A 140 11.10 2.22 -10.32
C LEU A 140 11.76 2.10 -11.69
N CYS A 141 11.17 1.31 -12.59
CA CYS A 141 11.63 1.19 -13.98
C CYS A 141 11.23 2.37 -14.88
N ARG A 142 10.61 3.43 -14.35
CA ARG A 142 10.19 4.61 -15.13
C ARG A 142 10.99 5.84 -14.77
N GLU A 143 11.12 6.75 -15.72
CA GLU A 143 11.63 8.09 -15.47
C GLU A 143 10.71 8.86 -14.50
N PRO A 144 11.25 9.67 -13.58
CA PRO A 144 12.68 9.97 -13.39
C PRO A 144 13.42 8.97 -12.49
N PHE A 145 12.74 7.98 -11.91
CA PHE A 145 13.32 7.07 -10.91
C PHE A 145 14.42 6.17 -11.48
N LEU A 146 14.31 5.79 -12.75
CA LEU A 146 15.32 5.01 -13.46
C LEU A 146 16.71 5.67 -13.47
N LYS A 147 16.77 7.01 -13.46
CA LYS A 147 18.01 7.79 -13.42
C LYS A 147 18.48 8.16 -12.01
N MET A 148 17.70 7.82 -10.99
CA MET A 148 18.06 8.13 -9.61
C MET A 148 18.93 7.02 -9.02
N ASN A 149 19.91 7.40 -8.20
CA ASN A 149 20.71 6.46 -7.43
C ASN A 149 19.95 5.99 -6.17
N LEU A 150 18.91 5.19 -6.38
CA LEU A 150 18.03 4.68 -5.32
C LEU A 150 18.64 3.45 -4.66
N GLU A 151 18.47 3.34 -3.35
CA GLU A 151 18.88 2.16 -2.58
C GLU A 151 17.65 1.38 -2.12
N LEU A 152 17.67 0.06 -2.27
CA LEU A 152 16.60 -0.83 -1.85
C LEU A 152 17.05 -1.66 -0.65
N TYR A 153 16.27 -1.59 0.43
CA TYR A 153 16.47 -2.40 1.64
C TYR A 153 15.24 -3.29 1.83
N PHE A 154 15.44 -4.56 2.18
CA PHE A 154 14.38 -5.55 2.39
C PHE A 154 14.39 -6.05 3.84
#